data_AF-A0A522DNL1-F1
#
_entry.id   AF-A0A522DNL1-F1
#
_cell.length_a   1.000
_cell.length_b   1.000
_cell.length_c   1.000
_cell.angle_alpha   90.00
_cell.angle_beta   90.00
_cell.angle_gamma   90.00
#
_symmetry.space_group_name_H-M   'P 1'
#
loop_
_entity.id
_entity.type
_entity.pdbx_description
1 polymer ?
#
loop_
_entity_poly.entity_id
_entity_poly.type
_entity_poly.pdbx_seq_one_letter_code
_entity_poly.pdbx_strand_id
1 'polypeptide(L)'
;KDVRMAGFLGCSSFGAINVIVQPGGANPNPTPSTLAPTVRAVGGNNNVANNWDVNACGANECIAGTDAITFFSGGSCGGQLAGNMGVANANIQINVPNTCNINAYDVLIISDCSSTDIFIAVSASSAGVIQTIAHSSAQNTTAFLSKAYGPNAEIFRFNSSTYFIRAGAGGQPALWRLDNAVATGGTNPVELVEGIEDMQVLYGEDTDAIRDGTANYYVAAGTAGLNMDQVVSVRISLLVRTIDDNLADAPLAYTYNGVTTTPGDRRLRRVFTSTIAVRNRLP
;
A
#
# COMPACT_ATOMS: atom_id res chain seq x y z
N LYS A 1 10.66 2.11 -3.67
CA LYS A 1 9.96 3.33 -4.15
C LYS A 1 8.77 3.61 -3.23
N ASP A 2 7.85 2.67 -3.09
CA ASP A 2 6.57 2.85 -2.40
C ASP A 2 6.69 3.20 -0.92
N VAL A 3 7.67 2.63 -0.20
CA VAL A 3 7.99 3.04 1.18
C VAL A 3 8.19 4.55 1.33
N ARG A 4 8.86 5.19 0.35
CA ARG A 4 9.13 6.63 0.40
C ARG A 4 7.89 7.47 0.09
N MET A 5 6.91 6.90 -0.60
CA MET A 5 5.64 7.56 -0.93
C MET A 5 4.54 7.22 0.06
N ALA A 6 4.76 6.26 0.96
CA ALA A 6 3.80 5.84 1.96
C ALA A 6 3.29 7.05 2.77
N GLY A 7 1.97 7.18 2.89
CA GLY A 7 1.32 8.30 3.57
C GLY A 7 1.13 9.57 2.73
N PHE A 8 1.64 9.63 1.50
CA PHE A 8 1.48 10.82 0.66
C PHE A 8 0.00 11.03 0.31
N LEU A 9 -0.51 12.23 0.51
CA LEU A 9 -1.91 12.59 0.21
C LEU A 9 -2.01 13.94 -0.53
N GLY A 10 -0.91 14.43 -1.10
CA GLY A 10 -0.80 15.80 -1.60
C GLY A 10 -0.27 16.75 -0.52
N CYS A 11 -0.65 18.03 -0.62
CA CYS A 11 -0.14 19.09 0.26
C CYS A 11 -0.52 18.87 1.74
N SER A 12 -1.69 18.30 2.01
CA SER A 12 -2.17 17.99 3.37
C SER A 12 -1.69 16.64 3.91
N SER A 13 -0.49 16.17 3.55
CA SER A 13 0.04 14.89 4.08
C SER A 13 0.17 14.86 5.63
N PHE A 14 -0.05 15.99 6.30
CA PHE A 14 -0.10 16.14 7.77
C PHE A 14 -1.46 16.69 8.30
N GLY A 15 -2.47 16.81 7.44
CA GLY A 15 -3.78 17.40 7.76
C GLY A 15 -4.83 16.39 8.23
N ALA A 16 -6.04 16.88 8.54
CA ALA A 16 -7.17 16.01 8.88
C ALA A 16 -7.63 15.22 7.65
N ILE A 17 -7.67 13.89 7.79
CA ILE A 17 -8.14 12.96 6.76
C ILE A 17 -9.57 12.55 7.11
N ASN A 18 -10.51 12.87 6.23
CA ASN A 18 -11.88 12.37 6.30
C ASN A 18 -12.03 11.16 5.37
N VAL A 19 -12.41 10.00 5.92
CA VAL A 19 -12.65 8.79 5.11
C VAL A 19 -14.14 8.52 5.10
N ILE A 20 -14.74 8.57 3.92
CA ILE A 20 -16.17 8.25 3.73
C ILE A 20 -16.38 6.95 2.95
N VAL A 21 -15.31 6.19 2.67
CA VAL A 21 -15.35 4.92 1.95
C VAL A 21 -16.18 3.89 2.71
N GLN A 22 -17.33 3.50 2.16
CA GLN A 22 -18.16 2.42 2.67
C GLN A 22 -19.07 1.88 1.56
N PRO A 23 -18.70 0.79 0.88
CA PRO A 23 -19.56 0.16 -0.11
C PRO A 23 -20.91 -0.23 0.51
N GLY A 24 -22.00 0.41 0.07
CA GLY A 24 -23.38 0.11 0.50
C GLY A 24 -24.09 -0.91 -0.38
N GLY A 25 -23.44 -1.36 -1.46
CA GLY A 25 -23.93 -2.36 -2.41
C GLY A 25 -22.78 -3.03 -3.15
N ALA A 26 -23.08 -3.78 -4.21
CA ALA A 26 -22.06 -4.50 -4.97
C ALA A 26 -20.99 -3.54 -5.53
N ASN A 27 -19.73 -3.82 -5.17
CA ASN A 27 -18.56 -3.13 -5.66
C ASN A 27 -17.54 -4.19 -6.08
N PRO A 28 -17.09 -4.22 -7.35
CA PRO A 28 -16.11 -5.20 -7.81
C PRO A 28 -14.72 -4.99 -7.20
N ASN A 29 -14.39 -3.75 -6.81
CA ASN A 29 -13.13 -3.43 -6.17
C ASN A 29 -13.21 -3.66 -4.65
N PRO A 30 -12.23 -4.34 -4.05
CA PRO A 30 -12.16 -4.51 -2.61
C PRO A 30 -11.92 -3.16 -1.94
N THR A 31 -12.41 -3.02 -0.70
CA THR A 31 -12.04 -1.87 0.14
C THR A 31 -10.68 -2.14 0.78
N PRO A 32 -9.66 -1.29 0.52
CA PRO A 32 -8.32 -1.48 1.10
C PRO A 32 -8.36 -1.48 2.63
N SER A 33 -7.74 -2.48 3.26
CA SER A 33 -7.64 -2.59 4.73
C SER A 33 -6.90 -1.41 5.38
N THR A 34 -6.03 -0.75 4.62
CA THR A 34 -5.33 0.49 5.02
C THR A 34 -6.25 1.66 5.35
N LEU A 35 -7.55 1.58 5.03
CA LEU A 35 -8.54 2.62 5.30
C LEU A 35 -9.32 2.44 6.62
N ALA A 36 -9.15 1.33 7.33
CA ALA A 36 -9.97 1.00 8.50
C ALA A 36 -9.13 0.79 9.78
N PRO A 37 -9.56 1.31 10.96
CA PRO A 37 -10.46 2.45 11.23
C PRO A 37 -9.74 3.82 11.14
N THR A 38 -8.42 3.82 10.98
CA THR A 38 -7.59 5.01 10.72
C THR A 38 -6.69 4.72 9.53
N VAL A 39 -6.44 5.72 8.69
CA VAL A 39 -5.60 5.54 7.51
C VAL A 39 -4.14 5.34 7.93
N ARG A 40 -3.56 4.17 7.64
CA ARG A 40 -2.19 3.81 8.05
C ARG A 40 -1.24 3.82 6.88
N ALA A 41 -0.33 4.80 6.85
CA ALA A 41 0.73 4.97 5.83
C ALA A 41 1.47 3.66 5.52
N VAL A 42 1.79 2.93 6.59
CA VAL A 42 2.46 1.65 6.55
C VAL A 42 1.81 0.72 7.57
N GLY A 43 1.75 -0.56 7.22
CA GLY A 43 1.34 -1.64 8.11
C GLY A 43 1.89 -2.96 7.59
N GLY A 44 1.65 -4.04 8.31
CA GLY A 44 2.04 -5.35 7.85
C GLY A 44 1.84 -6.42 8.91
N ASN A 45 2.27 -7.62 8.56
CA ASN A 45 2.04 -8.84 9.30
C ASN A 45 3.34 -9.62 9.42
N ASN A 46 3.62 -10.07 10.63
CA ASN A 46 4.80 -10.84 10.97
C ASN A 46 4.48 -12.34 10.90
N ASN A 47 5.36 -13.14 10.27
CA ASN A 47 5.23 -14.59 10.15
C ASN A 47 3.83 -15.05 9.66
N VAL A 48 3.44 -14.63 8.47
CA VAL A 48 2.12 -14.96 7.89
C VAL A 48 1.95 -16.47 7.75
N ALA A 49 0.70 -16.94 7.87
CA ALA A 49 0.34 -18.30 7.49
C ALA A 49 0.25 -18.44 5.96
N ASN A 50 0.25 -19.67 5.44
CA ASN A 50 0.10 -19.91 4.00
C ASN A 50 -1.25 -19.45 3.44
N ASN A 51 -2.25 -19.30 4.29
CA ASN A 51 -3.61 -18.86 3.98
C ASN A 51 -3.96 -17.50 4.62
N TRP A 52 -2.95 -16.70 4.99
CA TRP A 52 -3.11 -15.47 5.76
C TRP A 52 -4.09 -14.47 5.15
N ASP A 53 -4.08 -14.34 3.83
CA ASP A 53 -5.00 -13.48 3.09
C ASP A 53 -5.46 -14.19 1.82
N VAL A 54 -6.77 -14.31 1.62
CA VAL A 54 -7.35 -15.05 0.48
C VAL A 54 -7.00 -14.41 -0.87
N ASN A 55 -6.87 -13.09 -0.92
CA ASN A 55 -6.56 -12.32 -2.12
C ASN A 55 -5.08 -12.41 -2.49
N ALA A 56 -4.21 -12.39 -1.47
CA ALA A 56 -2.77 -12.54 -1.66
C ALA A 56 -2.39 -13.99 -1.97
N CYS A 57 -2.90 -14.93 -1.18
CA CYS A 57 -2.41 -16.30 -1.12
C CYS A 57 -3.14 -17.26 -2.07
N GLY A 58 -4.31 -16.91 -2.61
CA GLY A 58 -5.08 -17.79 -3.49
C GLY A 58 -5.32 -19.15 -2.84
N ALA A 59 -4.85 -20.23 -3.47
CA ALA A 59 -4.94 -21.60 -2.98
C ALA A 59 -3.91 -21.95 -1.88
N ASN A 60 -3.71 -21.05 -0.92
CA ASN A 60 -2.74 -21.16 0.19
C ASN A 60 -1.27 -21.20 -0.26
N GLU A 61 -0.92 -20.40 -1.26
CA GLU A 61 0.40 -20.40 -1.89
C GLU A 61 1.39 -19.42 -1.24
N CYS A 62 0.94 -18.61 -0.27
CA CYS A 62 1.87 -17.77 0.50
C CYS A 62 2.86 -18.63 1.27
N ILE A 63 4.10 -18.16 1.38
CA ILE A 63 5.13 -18.89 2.14
C ILE A 63 4.98 -18.54 3.62
N ALA A 64 4.64 -19.56 4.41
CA ALA A 64 4.45 -19.41 5.84
C ALA A 64 5.76 -19.00 6.54
N GLY A 65 5.65 -18.17 7.58
CA GLY A 65 6.80 -17.66 8.33
C GLY A 65 7.50 -16.47 7.68
N THR A 66 7.11 -16.07 6.46
CA THR A 66 7.56 -14.81 5.86
C THR A 66 6.68 -13.65 6.33
N ASP A 67 7.14 -12.42 6.16
CA ASP A 67 6.37 -11.23 6.48
C ASP A 67 5.62 -10.68 5.26
N ALA A 68 4.57 -9.91 5.53
CA ALA A 68 3.90 -9.07 4.55
C ALA A 68 3.95 -7.60 4.99
N ILE A 69 4.13 -6.68 4.04
CA ILE A 69 4.13 -5.24 4.29
C ILE A 69 3.21 -4.52 3.32
N THR A 70 2.39 -3.63 3.84
CA THR A 70 1.40 -2.85 3.10
C THR A 70 1.72 -1.37 3.20
N PHE A 71 1.60 -0.66 2.07
CA PHE A 71 1.73 0.79 2.00
C PHE A 71 0.48 1.38 1.38
N PHE A 72 0.06 2.57 1.82
CA PHE A 72 -0.87 3.40 1.06
C PHE A 72 -0.21 4.70 0.62
N SER A 73 -0.61 5.23 -0.53
CA SER A 73 -0.26 6.58 -0.98
C SER A 73 -1.27 7.11 -2.01
N GLY A 74 -1.31 8.42 -2.19
CA GLY A 74 -1.93 9.07 -3.33
C GLY A 74 -1.02 9.00 -4.55
N GLY A 75 -1.51 8.43 -5.65
CA GLY A 75 -0.86 8.52 -6.95
C GLY A 75 -1.26 9.80 -7.65
N SER A 76 -0.34 10.76 -7.78
CA SER A 76 -0.59 11.94 -8.62
C SER A 76 -0.74 11.51 -10.07
N CYS A 77 -1.71 12.12 -10.73
CA CYS A 77 -2.11 11.77 -12.08
C CYS A 77 -2.59 12.99 -12.88
N GLY A 78 -2.31 14.21 -12.39
CA GLY A 78 -2.73 15.46 -13.01
C GLY A 78 -4.24 15.72 -12.88
N GLY A 79 -4.90 15.17 -11.85
CA GLY A 79 -6.33 15.32 -11.60
C GLY A 79 -6.70 16.70 -11.05
N GLN A 80 -6.35 17.77 -11.77
CA GLN A 80 -6.63 19.14 -11.36
C GLN A 80 -8.12 19.45 -11.52
N LEU A 81 -8.73 20.09 -10.52
CA LEU A 81 -10.12 20.50 -10.60
C LEU A 81 -10.32 21.51 -11.75
N ALA A 82 -11.35 21.28 -12.57
CA ALA A 82 -11.72 22.14 -13.69
C ALA A 82 -12.70 23.27 -13.31
N GLY A 83 -13.37 23.11 -12.17
CA GLY A 83 -14.35 24.06 -11.68
C GLY A 83 -14.44 24.01 -10.16
N ASN A 84 -14.85 25.12 -9.56
CA ASN A 84 -15.05 25.20 -8.12
C ASN A 84 -16.27 24.37 -7.72
N MET A 85 -16.10 23.50 -6.72
CA MET A 85 -17.19 22.88 -5.97
C MET A 85 -17.86 23.93 -5.06
N GLY A 86 -18.30 25.07 -5.61
CA GLY A 86 -18.82 26.21 -4.84
C GLY A 86 -20.02 25.88 -3.95
N VAL A 87 -20.62 24.71 -4.17
CA VAL A 87 -21.50 24.02 -3.23
C VAL A 87 -20.98 22.59 -3.06
N ALA A 88 -20.91 22.09 -1.83
CA ALA A 88 -20.67 20.69 -1.56
C ALA A 88 -21.80 19.86 -2.19
N ASN A 89 -21.52 19.27 -3.35
CA ASN A 89 -22.44 18.46 -4.12
C ASN A 89 -21.76 17.11 -4.46
N ALA A 90 -22.51 16.22 -5.09
CA ALA A 90 -22.12 14.84 -5.34
C ALA A 90 -21.21 14.63 -6.57
N ASN A 91 -20.69 15.68 -7.22
CA ASN A 91 -19.93 15.57 -8.47
C ASN A 91 -18.64 16.40 -8.43
N ILE A 92 -17.50 15.79 -8.72
CA ILE A 92 -16.22 16.48 -8.89
C ILE A 92 -15.90 16.57 -10.38
N GLN A 93 -15.39 17.71 -10.84
CA GLN A 93 -14.97 17.91 -12.23
C GLN A 93 -13.47 18.17 -12.31
N ILE A 94 -12.77 17.39 -13.12
CA ILE A 94 -11.34 17.54 -13.39
C ILE A 94 -11.05 17.79 -14.87
N ASN A 95 -9.91 18.43 -15.14
CA ASN A 95 -9.47 18.73 -16.49
C ASN A 95 -9.06 17.46 -17.25
N VAL A 96 -9.30 17.45 -18.56
CA VAL A 96 -8.78 16.48 -19.53
C VAL A 96 -7.91 17.25 -20.53
N PRO A 97 -6.72 16.74 -20.92
CA PRO A 97 -6.17 15.42 -20.59
C PRO A 97 -5.63 15.33 -19.16
N ASN A 98 -5.76 14.15 -18.56
CA ASN A 98 -5.09 13.73 -17.32
C ASN A 98 -4.66 12.26 -17.46
N THR A 99 -3.86 11.74 -16.53
CA THR A 99 -3.41 10.34 -16.53
C THR A 99 -4.06 9.51 -15.43
N CYS A 100 -5.19 9.97 -14.87
CA CYS A 100 -5.81 9.35 -13.71
C CYS A 100 -6.57 8.07 -14.05
N ASN A 101 -7.06 7.93 -15.29
CA ASN A 101 -7.83 6.77 -15.75
C ASN A 101 -8.92 6.34 -14.73
N ILE A 102 -9.66 7.32 -14.21
CA ILE A 102 -10.67 7.12 -13.18
C ILE A 102 -11.91 6.47 -13.79
N ASN A 103 -12.38 5.40 -13.16
CA ASN A 103 -13.58 4.64 -13.48
C ASN A 103 -14.53 4.62 -12.28
N ALA A 104 -15.74 4.07 -12.51
CA ALA A 104 -16.63 3.71 -11.41
C ALA A 104 -15.93 2.74 -10.45
N TYR A 105 -16.25 2.87 -9.16
CA TYR A 105 -15.77 2.06 -8.04
C TYR A 105 -14.30 2.23 -7.65
N ASP A 106 -13.58 3.16 -8.29
CA ASP A 106 -12.24 3.50 -7.85
C ASP A 106 -12.28 4.27 -6.52
N VAL A 107 -11.34 3.94 -5.64
CA VAL A 107 -11.07 4.74 -4.44
C VAL A 107 -10.20 5.93 -4.86
N LEU A 108 -10.62 7.12 -4.47
CA LEU A 108 -9.98 8.38 -4.82
C LEU A 108 -9.69 9.19 -3.57
N ILE A 109 -8.69 10.06 -3.69
CA ILE A 109 -8.33 11.05 -2.69
C ILE A 109 -8.54 12.41 -3.36
N ILE A 110 -9.25 13.31 -2.68
CA ILE A 110 -9.25 14.74 -3.00
C ILE A 110 -8.57 15.48 -1.86
N SER A 111 -7.60 16.33 -2.19
CA SER A 111 -6.82 17.06 -1.19
C SER A 111 -6.51 18.48 -1.65
N ASP A 112 -6.54 19.41 -0.70
CA ASP A 112 -5.82 20.69 -0.79
C ASP A 112 -4.79 20.79 0.34
N CYS A 113 -4.22 21.97 0.60
CA CYS A 113 -3.24 22.13 1.68
C CYS A 113 -3.82 22.07 3.11
N SER A 114 -5.13 21.89 3.28
CA SER A 114 -5.79 21.96 4.59
C SER A 114 -6.63 20.73 4.93
N SER A 115 -7.21 20.05 3.93
CA SER A 115 -8.13 18.94 4.15
C SER A 115 -7.95 17.85 3.11
N THR A 116 -8.27 16.62 3.49
CA THR A 116 -8.31 15.46 2.58
C THR A 116 -9.60 14.69 2.78
N ASP A 117 -10.27 14.33 1.69
CA ASP A 117 -11.34 13.34 1.69
C ASP A 117 -10.92 12.12 0.87
N ILE A 118 -11.20 10.92 1.40
CA ILE A 118 -11.07 9.65 0.68
C ILE A 118 -12.47 9.08 0.47
N PHE A 119 -12.80 8.77 -0.79
CA PHE A 119 -14.14 8.35 -1.20
C PHE A 119 -14.08 7.36 -2.37
N ILE A 120 -15.19 6.66 -2.62
CA ILE A 120 -15.38 5.82 -3.80
C ILE A 120 -16.16 6.60 -4.87
N ALA A 121 -15.64 6.62 -6.09
CA ALA A 121 -16.38 7.08 -7.26
C ALA A 121 -17.53 6.11 -7.58
N VAL A 122 -18.74 6.62 -7.75
CA VAL A 122 -19.90 5.82 -8.20
C VAL A 122 -19.97 5.80 -9.73
N SER A 123 -19.50 6.86 -10.38
CA SER A 123 -19.32 6.91 -11.83
C SER A 123 -18.19 7.87 -12.19
N ALA A 124 -17.62 7.68 -13.37
CA ALA A 124 -16.69 8.61 -13.98
C ALA A 124 -16.97 8.66 -15.49
N SER A 125 -17.17 9.86 -16.03
CA SER A 125 -17.47 10.06 -17.45
C SER A 125 -16.81 11.32 -17.98
N SER A 126 -16.36 11.27 -19.23
CA SER A 126 -15.65 12.38 -19.87
C SER A 126 -16.50 13.00 -20.98
N ALA A 127 -16.58 14.32 -21.00
CA ALA A 127 -17.25 15.11 -22.04
C ALA A 127 -16.36 16.30 -22.43
N GLY A 128 -15.79 16.26 -23.64
CA GLY A 128 -14.84 17.27 -24.10
C GLY A 128 -13.60 17.33 -23.23
N VAL A 129 -13.32 18.50 -22.65
CA VAL A 129 -12.13 18.76 -21.80
C VAL A 129 -12.38 18.54 -20.31
N ILE A 130 -13.53 17.94 -19.94
CA ILE A 130 -13.93 17.73 -18.55
C ILE A 130 -14.21 16.25 -18.31
N GLN A 131 -13.68 15.71 -17.22
CA GLN A 131 -14.11 14.46 -16.64
C GLN A 131 -14.91 14.74 -15.37
N THR A 132 -16.14 14.23 -15.31
CA THR A 132 -17.02 14.33 -14.15
C THR A 132 -17.05 13.00 -13.39
N ILE A 133 -16.76 13.08 -12.10
CA ILE A 133 -16.69 11.96 -11.15
C ILE A 133 -17.84 12.15 -10.17
N ALA A 134 -18.80 11.22 -10.14
CA ALA A 134 -19.88 11.26 -9.16
C ALA A 134 -19.51 10.42 -7.93
N HIS A 135 -19.90 10.88 -6.75
CA HIS A 135 -19.84 10.12 -5.50
C HIS A 135 -21.20 10.19 -4.79
N SER A 136 -21.59 9.15 -4.07
CA SER A 136 -22.86 9.14 -3.33
C SER A 136 -22.82 8.18 -2.16
N SER A 137 -23.86 8.20 -1.33
CA SER A 137 -24.04 7.26 -0.23
C SER A 137 -24.26 5.80 -0.67
N ALA A 138 -24.33 5.51 -1.97
CA ALA A 138 -24.38 4.14 -2.47
C ALA A 138 -23.05 3.38 -2.26
N GLN A 139 -21.94 4.12 -2.25
CA GLN A 139 -20.59 3.56 -2.08
C GLN A 139 -19.78 4.28 -0.99
N ASN A 140 -20.43 5.20 -0.27
CA ASN A 140 -19.82 6.01 0.77
C ASN A 140 -20.78 6.17 1.96
N THR A 141 -20.27 6.61 3.11
CA THR A 141 -21.09 6.90 4.30
C THR A 141 -22.03 8.08 4.10
N THR A 142 -21.71 8.98 3.16
CA THR A 142 -22.44 10.21 2.87
C THR A 142 -22.33 10.56 1.38
N ALA A 143 -23.25 11.37 0.87
CA ALA A 143 -23.20 11.92 -0.48
C ALA A 143 -22.34 13.20 -0.59
N PHE A 144 -21.81 13.69 0.53
CA PHE A 144 -21.05 14.94 0.60
C PHE A 144 -19.63 14.70 1.09
N LEU A 145 -18.69 15.46 0.53
CA LEU A 145 -17.34 15.58 1.09
C LEU A 145 -17.36 16.45 2.35
N SER A 146 -16.26 16.48 3.11
CA SER A 146 -16.15 17.30 4.33
C SER A 146 -16.33 18.80 4.08
N LYS A 147 -16.02 19.28 2.86
CA LYS A 147 -16.17 20.67 2.43
C LYS A 147 -16.26 20.81 0.92
N ALA A 148 -16.53 22.04 0.48
CA ALA A 148 -16.28 22.47 -0.89
C ALA A 148 -14.77 22.59 -1.17
N TYR A 149 -14.29 21.95 -2.23
CA TYR A 149 -12.90 22.05 -2.69
C TYR A 149 -12.76 23.11 -3.79
N GLY A 150 -11.75 23.98 -3.62
CA GLY A 150 -11.44 25.04 -4.56
C GLY A 150 -10.50 24.59 -5.70
N PRO A 151 -10.15 25.50 -6.63
CA PRO A 151 -9.28 25.21 -7.78
C PRO A 151 -7.85 24.75 -7.43
N ASN A 152 -7.41 24.97 -6.19
CA ASN A 152 -6.11 24.54 -5.68
C ASN A 152 -6.09 23.09 -5.16
N ALA A 153 -7.23 22.41 -5.19
CA ALA A 153 -7.30 21.00 -4.84
C ALA A 153 -6.87 20.11 -6.02
N GLU A 154 -6.45 18.89 -5.70
CA GLU A 154 -6.07 17.86 -6.68
C GLU A 154 -6.72 16.52 -6.30
N ILE A 155 -7.10 15.77 -7.34
CA ILE A 155 -7.50 14.37 -7.23
C ILE A 155 -6.30 13.47 -7.44
N PHE A 156 -6.13 12.54 -6.50
CA PHE A 156 -5.14 11.46 -6.57
C PHE A 156 -5.86 10.11 -6.66
N ARG A 157 -5.23 9.17 -7.37
CA ARG A 157 -5.60 7.76 -7.28
C ARG A 157 -5.22 7.23 -5.92
N PHE A 158 -6.12 6.52 -5.24
CA PHE A 158 -5.74 5.79 -4.04
C PHE A 158 -4.93 4.56 -4.45
N ASN A 159 -3.68 4.49 -4.00
CA ASN A 159 -2.83 3.33 -4.20
C ASN A 159 -2.62 2.64 -2.85
N SER A 160 -2.93 1.35 -2.76
CA SER A 160 -2.58 0.53 -1.62
C SER A 160 -2.00 -0.78 -2.11
N SER A 161 -0.77 -1.09 -1.69
CA SER A 161 -0.06 -2.27 -2.18
C SER A 161 0.51 -3.08 -1.03
N THR A 162 0.25 -4.38 -1.04
CA THR A 162 0.82 -5.36 -0.12
C THR A 162 1.89 -6.16 -0.83
N TYR A 163 3.08 -6.22 -0.25
CA TYR A 163 4.20 -7.05 -0.69
C TYR A 163 4.31 -8.26 0.22
N PHE A 164 4.51 -9.45 -0.36
CA PHE A 164 4.52 -10.72 0.37
C PHE A 164 5.24 -11.80 -0.46
N ILE A 165 5.58 -12.92 0.17
CA ILE A 165 6.22 -14.05 -0.51
C ILE A 165 5.19 -15.15 -0.79
N ARG A 166 5.16 -15.61 -2.04
CA ARG A 166 4.27 -16.67 -2.55
C ARG A 166 5.04 -17.51 -3.56
N ALA A 167 4.61 -18.75 -3.78
CA ALA A 167 5.10 -19.53 -4.92
C ALA A 167 4.87 -18.77 -6.25
N GLY A 168 5.93 -18.58 -7.02
CA GLY A 168 5.93 -18.01 -8.35
C GLY A 168 5.52 -19.00 -9.43
N ALA A 169 5.38 -18.53 -10.67
CA ALA A 169 5.01 -19.35 -11.83
C ALA A 169 5.99 -20.51 -12.08
N GLY A 170 7.29 -20.32 -11.79
CA GLY A 170 8.31 -21.37 -11.86
C GLY A 170 8.31 -22.36 -10.68
N GLY A 171 7.34 -22.28 -9.77
CA GLY A 171 7.28 -23.07 -8.54
C GLY A 171 8.33 -22.69 -7.49
N GLN A 172 9.08 -21.60 -7.74
CA GLN A 172 10.05 -21.05 -6.81
C GLN A 172 9.41 -19.97 -5.93
N PRO A 173 9.88 -19.75 -4.70
CA PRO A 173 9.55 -18.56 -3.94
C PRO A 173 9.79 -17.28 -4.75
N ALA A 174 8.81 -16.37 -4.71
CA ALA A 174 8.90 -15.10 -5.41
C ALA A 174 8.31 -13.99 -4.54
N LEU A 175 8.77 -12.76 -4.79
CA LEU A 175 8.16 -11.57 -4.25
C LEU A 175 6.96 -11.19 -5.12
N TRP A 176 5.79 -11.07 -4.48
CA TRP A 176 4.55 -10.67 -5.11
C TRP A 176 4.08 -9.32 -4.59
N ARG A 177 3.23 -8.65 -5.38
CA ARG A 177 2.53 -7.44 -4.99
C ARG A 177 1.04 -7.56 -5.28
N LEU A 178 0.22 -7.36 -4.27
CA LEU A 178 -1.24 -7.22 -4.36
C LEU A 178 -1.59 -5.73 -4.36
N ASP A 179 -2.37 -5.28 -5.33
CA ASP A 179 -3.09 -4.00 -5.27
C ASP A 179 -4.38 -4.22 -4.48
N ASN A 180 -4.47 -3.60 -3.31
CA ASN A 180 -5.59 -3.78 -2.39
C ASN A 180 -6.83 -2.96 -2.80
N ALA A 181 -6.74 -2.12 -3.83
CA ALA A 181 -7.84 -1.29 -4.35
C ALA A 181 -8.44 -1.82 -5.66
N VAL A 182 -7.94 -2.96 -6.16
CA VAL A 182 -8.36 -3.57 -7.42
C VAL A 182 -8.76 -5.02 -7.17
N ALA A 183 -9.81 -5.48 -7.85
CA ALA A 183 -10.25 -6.88 -7.79
C ALA A 183 -9.09 -7.86 -8.05
N THR A 184 -9.09 -9.00 -7.37
CA THR A 184 -8.16 -10.10 -7.66
C THR A 184 -8.54 -10.82 -8.95
N GLY A 185 -7.54 -11.35 -9.65
CA GLY A 185 -7.70 -12.01 -10.94
C GLY A 185 -6.38 -12.21 -11.67
N GLY A 186 -6.43 -12.36 -13.00
CA GLY A 186 -5.24 -12.70 -13.81
C GLY A 186 -4.10 -11.68 -13.78
N THR A 187 -4.35 -10.44 -13.34
CA THR A 187 -3.35 -9.37 -13.25
C THR A 187 -3.16 -8.82 -11.85
N ASN A 188 -3.76 -9.43 -10.82
CA ASN A 188 -3.63 -9.00 -9.41
C ASN A 188 -3.90 -10.18 -8.47
N PRO A 189 -2.95 -10.58 -7.60
CA PRO A 189 -1.61 -10.02 -7.41
C PRO A 189 -0.68 -10.29 -8.61
N VAL A 190 0.44 -9.56 -8.66
CA VAL A 190 1.49 -9.72 -9.68
C VAL A 190 2.78 -10.24 -9.07
N GLU A 191 3.43 -11.16 -9.77
CA GLU A 191 4.79 -11.59 -9.45
C GLU A 191 5.78 -10.50 -9.88
N LEU A 192 6.74 -10.17 -9.01
CA LEU A 192 7.74 -9.14 -9.29
C LEU A 192 9.10 -9.75 -9.59
N VAL A 193 9.55 -10.66 -8.73
CA VAL A 193 10.90 -11.22 -8.77
C VAL A 193 10.89 -12.64 -8.21
N GLU A 194 11.32 -13.61 -9.00
CA GLU A 194 11.58 -14.98 -8.54
C GLU A 194 12.86 -15.08 -7.69
N GLY A 195 12.95 -16.14 -6.89
CA GLY A 195 14.13 -16.43 -6.06
C GLY A 195 14.18 -15.65 -4.75
N ILE A 196 13.10 -14.96 -4.37
CA ILE A 196 12.96 -14.34 -3.05
C ILE A 196 12.36 -15.38 -2.11
N GLU A 197 13.22 -15.99 -1.30
CA GLU A 197 12.87 -17.11 -0.43
C GLU A 197 12.19 -16.67 0.86
N ASP A 198 12.63 -15.53 1.43
CA ASP A 198 12.08 -14.97 2.66
C ASP A 198 12.16 -13.44 2.64
N MET A 199 11.20 -12.80 3.29
CA MET A 199 11.17 -11.37 3.57
C MET A 199 10.79 -11.18 5.02
N GLN A 200 11.58 -10.38 5.74
CA GLN A 200 11.36 -10.04 7.14
C GLN A 200 11.44 -8.54 7.31
N VAL A 201 10.54 -7.99 8.12
CA VAL A 201 10.28 -6.54 8.18
C VAL A 201 10.25 -6.07 9.63
N LEU A 202 11.11 -5.11 9.94
CA LEU A 202 11.08 -4.40 11.22
C LEU A 202 10.66 -2.95 11.01
N TYR A 203 9.89 -2.43 11.95
CA TYR A 203 9.30 -1.10 11.95
C TYR A 203 10.05 -0.22 12.95
N GLY A 204 10.56 0.90 12.46
CA GLY A 204 11.30 1.89 13.23
C GLY A 204 10.36 2.93 13.83
N GLU A 205 10.12 2.85 15.13
CA GLU A 205 9.21 3.74 15.87
C GLU A 205 9.98 4.92 16.48
N ASP A 206 9.46 6.13 16.28
CA ASP A 206 9.90 7.36 16.96
C ASP A 206 8.97 7.61 18.16
N THR A 207 9.47 7.24 19.32
CA THR A 207 8.82 7.31 20.63
C THR A 207 9.16 8.59 21.41
N ASP A 208 9.94 9.50 20.81
CA ASP A 208 10.31 10.74 21.48
C ASP A 208 9.07 11.61 21.75
N ALA A 209 9.04 12.24 22.94
CA ALA A 209 7.93 13.10 23.34
C ALA A 209 7.73 14.28 22.36
N ILE A 210 8.83 14.74 21.77
CA ILE A 210 8.85 15.62 20.61
C ILE A 210 9.55 14.84 19.49
N ARG A 211 8.78 14.41 18.49
CA ARG A 211 9.30 13.60 17.39
C ARG A 211 10.43 14.32 16.66
N ASP A 212 11.57 13.64 16.53
CA ASP A 212 12.74 14.14 15.82
C ASP A 212 12.92 13.50 14.43
N GLY A 213 12.05 12.54 14.08
CA GLY A 213 12.07 11.82 12.81
C GLY A 213 13.02 10.61 12.80
N THR A 214 13.58 10.23 13.94
CA THR A 214 14.52 9.12 14.09
C THR A 214 13.88 7.96 14.86
N ALA A 215 14.00 6.75 14.33
CA ALA A 215 13.52 5.57 15.04
C ALA A 215 14.41 5.27 16.26
N ASN A 216 13.80 5.12 17.45
CA ASN A 216 14.52 4.72 18.67
C ASN A 216 14.81 3.21 18.71
N TYR A 217 13.92 2.41 18.13
CA TYR A 217 14.09 0.95 18.01
C TYR A 217 13.40 0.40 16.76
N TYR A 218 13.71 -0.85 16.43
CA TYR A 218 13.10 -1.59 15.32
C TYR A 218 12.50 -2.89 15.85
N VAL A 219 11.21 -3.11 15.62
CA VAL A 219 10.49 -4.31 16.07
C VAL A 219 9.58 -4.86 14.98
N ALA A 220 9.21 -6.15 15.07
CA ALA A 220 8.31 -6.78 14.10
C ALA A 220 6.87 -6.26 14.25
N ALA A 221 6.07 -6.38 13.18
CA ALA A 221 4.65 -6.04 13.24
C ALA A 221 3.93 -6.85 14.33
N GLY A 222 3.00 -6.20 15.03
CA GLY A 222 2.22 -6.82 16.11
C GLY A 222 2.96 -6.96 17.45
N THR A 223 4.21 -6.49 17.56
CA THR A 223 4.90 -6.38 18.85
C THR A 223 4.10 -5.51 19.82
N ALA A 224 3.89 -5.97 21.05
CA ALA A 224 3.15 -5.23 22.05
C ALA A 224 3.80 -3.87 22.32
N GLY A 225 3.00 -2.80 22.26
CA GLY A 225 3.48 -1.42 22.44
C GLY A 225 3.91 -0.72 21.16
N LEU A 226 4.07 -1.42 20.03
CA LEU A 226 4.38 -0.78 18.74
C LEU A 226 3.21 0.11 18.28
N ASN A 227 3.44 1.41 18.18
CA ASN A 227 2.50 2.34 17.55
C ASN A 227 2.85 2.54 16.08
N MET A 228 2.07 1.91 15.19
CA MET A 228 2.23 2.07 13.74
C MET A 228 2.07 3.52 13.25
N ASP A 229 1.38 4.38 14.01
CA ASP A 229 1.26 5.81 13.67
C ASP A 229 2.51 6.63 13.99
N GLN A 230 3.45 6.05 14.72
CA GLN A 230 4.75 6.63 15.08
C GLN A 230 5.92 5.98 14.31
N VAL A 231 5.63 5.11 13.34
CA VAL A 231 6.67 4.50 12.51
C VAL A 231 7.19 5.51 11.47
N VAL A 232 8.49 5.79 11.55
CA VAL A 232 9.20 6.75 10.68
C VAL A 232 10.10 6.05 9.65
N SER A 233 10.42 4.77 9.84
CA SER A 233 11.21 3.98 8.90
C SER A 233 10.86 2.51 8.95
N VAL A 234 11.24 1.76 7.90
CA VAL A 234 11.13 0.30 7.87
C VAL A 234 12.47 -0.29 7.47
N ARG A 235 12.83 -1.43 8.08
CA ARG A 235 13.97 -2.25 7.71
C ARG A 235 13.47 -3.53 7.09
N ILE A 236 13.80 -3.73 5.83
CA ILE A 236 13.40 -4.91 5.05
C ILE A 236 14.65 -5.75 4.81
N SER A 237 14.59 -7.02 5.18
CA SER A 237 15.62 -8.02 4.95
C SER A 237 15.08 -9.08 3.99
N LEU A 238 15.71 -9.28 2.84
CA LEU A 238 15.35 -10.29 1.86
C LEU A 238 16.41 -11.39 1.85
N LEU A 239 15.97 -12.65 1.92
CA LEU A 239 16.78 -13.81 1.60
C LEU A 239 16.55 -14.17 0.14
N VAL A 240 17.59 -14.02 -0.68
CA VAL A 240 17.55 -14.30 -2.10
C VAL A 240 18.32 -15.58 -2.37
N ARG A 241 17.76 -16.46 -3.20
CA ARG A 241 18.40 -17.70 -3.64
C ARG A 241 18.50 -17.78 -5.16
N THR A 242 19.47 -18.53 -5.65
CA THR A 242 19.54 -18.89 -7.08
C THR A 242 18.31 -19.69 -7.49
N ILE A 243 17.87 -19.54 -8.74
CA ILE A 243 16.73 -20.30 -9.30
C ILE A 243 17.08 -21.77 -9.53
N ASP A 244 18.32 -22.03 -9.94
CA ASP A 244 18.85 -23.38 -10.07
C ASP A 244 19.46 -23.87 -8.77
N ASP A 245 19.32 -25.17 -8.56
CA ASP A 245 20.04 -25.92 -7.53
C ASP A 245 21.38 -26.46 -8.08
N ASN A 246 22.24 -26.99 -7.20
CA ASN A 246 23.55 -27.57 -7.55
C ASN A 246 24.56 -26.56 -8.13
N LEU A 247 24.47 -25.30 -7.71
CA LEU A 247 25.47 -24.28 -8.04
C LEU A 247 26.62 -24.22 -7.03
N ALA A 248 26.45 -24.85 -5.87
CA ALA A 248 27.52 -25.13 -4.91
C ALA A 248 27.91 -26.61 -4.96
N ASP A 249 29.15 -26.92 -4.60
CA ASP A 249 29.63 -28.32 -4.54
C ASP A 249 28.96 -29.12 -3.42
N ALA A 250 28.62 -28.45 -2.31
CA ALA A 250 27.94 -29.00 -1.14
C ALA A 250 26.94 -27.97 -0.57
N PRO A 251 25.99 -28.39 0.29
CA PRO A 251 25.07 -27.45 0.94
C PRO A 251 25.80 -26.36 1.73
N LEU A 252 25.42 -25.10 1.50
CA LEU A 252 26.07 -23.93 2.09
C LEU A 252 25.20 -23.31 3.18
N ALA A 253 25.76 -23.21 4.38
CA ALA A 253 25.14 -22.49 5.47
C ALA A 253 25.02 -20.99 5.15
N TYR A 254 23.92 -20.37 5.57
CA TYR A 254 23.72 -18.93 5.52
C TYR A 254 23.19 -18.41 6.86
N THR A 255 23.48 -17.15 7.16
CA THR A 255 22.93 -16.47 8.34
C THR A 255 21.90 -15.44 7.91
N TYR A 256 20.68 -15.55 8.41
CA TYR A 256 19.56 -14.65 8.14
C TYR A 256 18.84 -14.31 9.44
N ASN A 257 18.66 -13.02 9.71
CA ASN A 257 18.08 -12.48 10.96
C ASN A 257 18.66 -13.11 12.24
N GLY A 258 19.99 -13.31 12.27
CA GLY A 258 20.71 -13.85 13.43
C GLY A 258 20.65 -15.37 13.57
N VAL A 259 19.92 -16.07 12.71
CA VAL A 259 19.86 -17.55 12.70
C VAL A 259 20.74 -18.07 11.57
N THR A 260 21.59 -19.05 11.87
CA THR A 260 22.38 -19.75 10.85
C THR A 260 21.71 -21.07 10.51
N THR A 261 21.44 -21.27 9.22
CA THR A 261 20.75 -22.45 8.70
C THR A 261 21.62 -23.10 7.62
N THR A 262 21.77 -24.42 7.69
CA THR A 262 22.34 -25.22 6.61
C THR A 262 21.21 -25.92 5.88
N PRO A 263 20.81 -25.43 4.68
CA PRO A 263 19.77 -26.07 3.88
C PRO A 263 20.22 -27.44 3.37
N GLY A 264 19.29 -28.27 2.92
CA GLY A 264 19.61 -29.56 2.29
C GLY A 264 19.96 -29.47 0.81
N ASP A 265 19.75 -28.32 0.19
CA ASP A 265 20.02 -28.06 -1.22
C ASP A 265 21.43 -27.45 -1.42
N ARG A 266 21.82 -27.25 -2.67
CA ARG A 266 23.09 -26.68 -3.11
C ARG A 266 22.89 -25.35 -3.84
N ARG A 267 21.90 -24.56 -3.40
CA ARG A 267 21.62 -23.22 -3.91
C ARG A 267 22.50 -22.19 -3.23
N LEU A 268 22.89 -21.16 -3.97
CA LEU A 268 23.56 -19.99 -3.39
C LEU A 268 22.50 -19.05 -2.82
N ARG A 269 22.74 -18.57 -1.60
CA ARG A 269 21.86 -17.61 -0.91
C ARG A 269 22.59 -16.34 -0.53
N ARG A 270 21.90 -15.22 -0.61
CA ARG A 270 22.41 -13.91 -0.19
C ARG A 270 21.33 -13.12 0.52
N VAL A 271 21.74 -12.45 1.59
CA VAL A 271 20.88 -11.54 2.35
C VAL A 271 21.09 -10.11 1.87
N PHE A 272 19.99 -9.41 1.61
CA PHE A 272 19.98 -7.98 1.36
C PHE A 272 19.11 -7.29 2.39
N THR A 273 19.67 -6.32 3.10
CA THR A 273 18.93 -5.53 4.09
C THR A 273 18.98 -4.07 3.72
N SER A 274 17.83 -3.40 3.77
CA SER A 274 17.72 -1.96 3.55
C SER A 274 16.84 -1.33 4.62
N THR A 275 17.28 -0.19 5.15
CA THR A 275 16.48 0.66 6.04
C THR A 275 16.04 1.89 5.25
N ILE A 276 14.74 2.12 5.18
CA ILE A 276 14.13 3.13 4.33
C ILE A 276 13.17 3.98 5.16
N ALA A 277 13.37 5.29 5.13
CA ALA A 277 12.47 6.24 5.79
C ALA A 277 11.12 6.36 5.07
N VAL A 278 10.05 6.49 5.87
CA VAL A 278 8.70 6.84 5.45
C VAL A 278 8.64 8.37 5.35
N ARG A 279 8.92 8.93 4.18
CA ARG A 279 9.17 10.39 4.05
C ARG A 279 8.01 11.25 4.51
N ASN A 280 6.77 10.83 4.28
CA ASN A 280 5.58 11.59 4.72
C ASN A 280 5.27 11.43 6.22
N ARG A 281 6.20 10.86 7.00
CA ARG A 281 6.19 10.83 8.47
C ARG A 281 7.37 11.60 9.07
N LEU A 282 8.24 12.16 8.24
CA LEU A 282 9.36 12.98 8.68
C LEU A 282 9.00 14.47 8.59
N PRO A 283 9.55 15.31 9.49
CA PRO A 283 9.41 16.76 9.41
C PRO A 283 10.09 17.37 8.17
#